data_AF-A0A7X4EYF6-F1
#
_entry.id   AF-A0A7X4EYF6-F1
#
_cell.length_a   1.000
_cell.length_b   1.000
_cell.length_c   1.000
_cell.angle_alpha   90.00
_cell.angle_beta   90.00
_cell.angle_gamma   90.00
#
_symmetry.space_group_name_H-M   'P 1'
#
loop_
_entity.id
_entity.type
_entity.pdbx_description
1 polymer ?
#
loop_
_entity_poly.entity_id
_entity_poly.type
_entity_poly.pdbx_seq_one_letter_code
_entity_poly.pdbx_strand_id
1 'polypeptide(L)'
;MAAALRAREVRSVAVCLLHGYANPVHETRVAEILREEDPELLISLSSSVCPEFREYFRASTCVINACIVPVVARYLAGIEEGLSRAGLEAELLVMQSNGGVLTTEQAASKPVFMVESGPAAGVVSANFIAGRLGHADLISFDMGGTTAKAGLVLDGRPRVTKEYEVGAQAQPGQGMTRAAGYPIRTPVIDLVEVGAGGGSLAWVDAGGGLR
;
A
#
# COMPACT_ATOMS: atom_id res chain seq x y z
N MET A 1 0.25 -26.31 14.63
CA MET A 1 0.58 -25.01 13.99
C MET A 1 0.08 -23.84 14.83
N ALA A 2 -1.22 -23.74 15.14
CA ALA A 2 -1.77 -22.65 15.94
C ALA A 2 -1.11 -22.46 17.33
N ALA A 3 -0.88 -23.56 18.07
CA ALA A 3 -0.16 -23.49 19.35
C ALA A 3 1.26 -22.88 19.23
N ALA A 4 1.96 -23.15 18.12
CA ALA A 4 3.29 -22.59 17.88
C ALA A 4 3.24 -21.10 17.49
N LEU A 5 2.17 -20.67 16.80
CA LEU A 5 1.94 -19.26 16.48
C LEU A 5 1.64 -18.45 17.73
N ARG A 6 0.78 -18.96 18.62
CA ARG A 6 0.47 -18.34 19.91
C ARG A 6 1.69 -18.23 20.82
N ALA A 7 2.49 -19.30 20.92
CA ALA A 7 3.74 -19.27 21.69
C ALA A 7 4.76 -18.24 21.19
N ARG A 8 4.60 -17.74 19.94
CA ARG A 8 5.43 -16.71 19.33
C ARG A 8 4.75 -15.34 19.26
N GLU A 9 3.60 -15.18 19.90
CA GLU A 9 2.83 -13.93 19.93
C GLU A 9 2.50 -13.38 18.52
N VAL A 10 2.28 -14.28 17.57
CA VAL A 10 1.94 -13.90 16.19
C VAL A 10 0.52 -13.35 16.17
N ARG A 11 0.39 -12.08 15.78
CA ARG A 11 -0.92 -11.39 15.67
C ARG A 11 -1.54 -11.44 14.29
N SER A 12 -0.75 -11.78 13.26
CA SER A 12 -1.21 -11.81 11.88
C SER A 12 -0.47 -12.86 11.05
N VAL A 13 -1.19 -13.53 10.15
CA VAL A 13 -0.67 -14.62 9.30
C VAL A 13 -1.04 -14.38 7.84
N ALA A 14 -0.05 -14.53 6.96
CA ALA A 14 -0.27 -14.66 5.52
C ALA A 14 -0.36 -16.15 5.14
N VAL A 15 -1.40 -16.53 4.43
CA VAL A 15 -1.59 -17.89 3.90
C VAL A 15 -1.42 -17.84 2.39
N CYS A 16 -0.38 -18.51 1.88
CA CYS A 16 -0.02 -18.52 0.46
C CYS A 16 0.20 -19.97 -0.01
N LEU A 17 -0.80 -20.56 -0.65
CA LEU A 17 -0.70 -21.90 -1.23
C LEU A 17 -0.45 -21.82 -2.74
N LEU A 18 0.24 -22.84 -3.28
CA LEU A 18 0.38 -22.98 -4.72
C LEU A 18 -1.00 -23.11 -5.36
N HIS A 19 -1.22 -22.38 -6.44
CA HIS A 19 -2.49 -22.32 -7.17
C HIS A 19 -3.72 -21.85 -6.36
N GLY A 20 -3.53 -21.23 -5.19
CA GLY A 20 -4.61 -20.63 -4.40
C GLY A 20 -5.43 -19.59 -5.17
N TYR A 21 -4.80 -18.87 -6.11
CA TYR A 21 -5.48 -17.92 -7.02
C TYR A 21 -6.52 -18.59 -7.94
N ALA A 22 -6.36 -19.88 -8.25
CA ALA A 22 -7.26 -20.63 -9.12
C ALA A 22 -8.27 -21.46 -8.31
N ASN A 23 -7.84 -22.01 -7.17
CA ASN A 23 -8.70 -22.74 -6.26
C ASN A 23 -8.38 -22.35 -4.80
N PRO A 24 -9.19 -21.46 -4.19
CA PRO A 24 -8.90 -20.91 -2.86
C PRO A 24 -9.32 -21.85 -1.72
N VAL A 25 -9.98 -22.98 -2.00
CA VAL A 25 -10.64 -23.82 -0.98
C VAL A 25 -9.69 -24.22 0.15
N HIS A 26 -8.44 -24.56 -0.17
CA HIS A 26 -7.46 -24.91 0.86
C HIS A 26 -6.95 -23.70 1.65
N GLU A 27 -6.82 -22.51 1.03
CA GLU A 27 -6.46 -21.29 1.76
C GLU A 27 -7.58 -20.90 2.73
N THR A 28 -8.83 -20.95 2.27
CA THR A 28 -10.01 -20.71 3.10
C THR A 28 -10.08 -21.71 4.25
N ARG A 29 -9.89 -23.00 3.99
CA ARG A 29 -9.92 -24.03 5.05
C ARG A 29 -8.80 -23.84 6.08
N VAL A 30 -7.62 -23.44 5.66
CA VAL A 30 -6.53 -23.09 6.59
C VAL A 30 -6.92 -21.89 7.46
N ALA A 31 -7.55 -20.85 6.89
CA ALA A 31 -8.02 -19.71 7.67
C ALA A 31 -9.11 -20.09 8.68
N GLU A 32 -10.06 -20.95 8.30
CA GLU A 32 -11.10 -21.46 9.21
C GLU A 32 -10.47 -22.17 10.41
N ILE A 33 -9.57 -23.13 10.17
CA ILE A 33 -8.88 -23.88 11.23
C ILE A 33 -8.09 -22.93 12.15
N LEU A 34 -7.41 -21.95 11.57
CA LEU A 34 -6.66 -20.96 12.35
C LEU A 34 -7.57 -20.10 13.24
N ARG A 35 -8.77 -19.74 12.76
CA ARG A 35 -9.77 -18.98 13.54
C ARG A 35 -10.49 -19.81 14.60
N GLU A 36 -10.74 -21.10 14.32
CA GLU A 36 -11.29 -22.05 15.31
C GLU A 36 -10.36 -22.14 16.53
N GLU A 37 -9.05 -22.09 16.28
CA GLU A 37 -8.04 -22.08 17.33
C GLU A 37 -7.93 -20.69 17.99
N ASP A 38 -7.69 -19.65 17.20
CA ASP A 38 -7.45 -18.29 17.67
C ASP A 38 -8.37 -17.29 16.95
N PRO A 39 -9.52 -16.94 17.53
CA PRO A 39 -10.49 -16.03 16.91
C PRO A 39 -9.97 -14.61 16.69
N GLU A 40 -8.95 -14.18 17.43
CA GLU A 40 -8.37 -12.84 17.32
C GLU A 40 -7.26 -12.76 16.26
N LEU A 41 -6.84 -13.91 15.71
CA LEU A 41 -5.78 -13.97 14.72
C LEU A 41 -6.21 -13.33 13.40
N LEU A 42 -5.45 -12.32 12.97
CA LEU A 42 -5.67 -11.66 11.69
C LEU A 42 -5.07 -12.52 10.57
N ILE A 43 -5.84 -12.77 9.51
CA ILE A 43 -5.43 -13.71 8.45
C ILE A 43 -5.62 -13.05 7.09
N SER A 44 -4.53 -12.97 6.33
CA SER A 44 -4.54 -12.57 4.93
C SER A 44 -4.41 -13.80 4.04
N LEU A 45 -5.36 -13.99 3.12
CA LEU A 45 -5.32 -15.05 2.12
C LEU A 45 -4.75 -14.50 0.81
N SER A 46 -3.75 -15.19 0.24
CA SER A 46 -3.13 -14.76 -1.01
C SER A 46 -4.13 -14.71 -2.16
N SER A 47 -5.06 -15.65 -2.19
CA SER A 47 -6.20 -15.72 -3.12
C SER A 47 -7.22 -14.58 -2.98
N SER A 48 -7.29 -13.90 -1.83
CA SER A 48 -8.17 -12.74 -1.63
C SER A 48 -7.43 -11.41 -1.87
N VAL A 49 -6.16 -11.34 -1.47
CA VAL A 49 -5.35 -10.11 -1.57
C VAL A 49 -4.82 -9.91 -2.99
N CYS A 50 -4.28 -10.95 -3.62
CA CYS A 50 -3.66 -10.89 -4.94
C CYS A 50 -3.88 -12.21 -5.69
N PRO A 51 -5.05 -12.44 -6.31
CA PRO A 51 -5.37 -13.67 -7.03
C PRO A 51 -4.68 -13.74 -8.41
N GLU A 52 -3.35 -13.58 -8.45
CA GLU A 52 -2.56 -13.65 -9.68
C GLU A 52 -1.71 -14.92 -9.78
N PHE A 53 -1.44 -15.33 -11.02
CA PHE A 53 -0.57 -16.46 -11.34
C PHE A 53 0.88 -16.18 -10.91
N ARG A 54 1.60 -17.24 -10.49
CA ARG A 54 2.95 -17.25 -9.88
C ARG A 54 3.00 -16.79 -8.42
N GLU A 55 3.88 -17.41 -7.67
CA GLU A 55 3.90 -17.41 -6.21
C GLU A 55 4.65 -16.23 -5.62
N TYR A 56 5.81 -15.83 -6.14
CA TYR A 56 6.66 -14.84 -5.48
C TYR A 56 5.96 -13.48 -5.25
N PHE A 57 5.45 -12.87 -6.32
CA PHE A 57 4.77 -11.57 -6.22
C PHE A 57 3.49 -11.62 -5.39
N ARG A 58 2.71 -12.70 -5.55
CA ARG A 58 1.49 -12.94 -4.79
C ARG A 58 1.80 -13.09 -3.30
N ALA A 59 2.81 -13.90 -2.97
CA ALA A 59 3.24 -14.13 -1.60
C ALA A 59 3.79 -12.84 -0.97
N SER A 60 4.67 -12.12 -1.66
CA SER A 60 5.19 -10.83 -1.19
C SER A 60 4.06 -9.83 -0.88
N THR A 61 3.10 -9.66 -1.81
CA THR A 61 1.93 -8.79 -1.59
C THR A 61 1.09 -9.24 -0.38
N CYS A 62 0.84 -10.54 -0.23
CA CYS A 62 0.06 -11.08 0.88
C CYS A 62 0.78 -10.91 2.23
N VAL A 63 2.09 -11.11 2.27
CA VAL A 63 2.92 -10.92 3.46
C VAL A 63 2.92 -9.45 3.88
N ILE A 64 3.17 -8.53 2.94
CA ILE A 64 3.11 -7.09 3.21
C ILE A 64 1.73 -6.69 3.74
N ASN A 65 0.65 -7.20 3.14
CA ASN A 65 -0.70 -6.97 3.65
C ASN A 65 -0.84 -7.45 5.10
N ALA A 66 -0.47 -8.70 5.39
CA ALA A 66 -0.57 -9.29 6.72
C ALA A 66 0.23 -8.51 7.78
N CYS A 67 1.40 -7.99 7.42
CA CYS A 67 2.20 -7.16 8.33
C CYS A 67 1.50 -5.84 8.70
N ILE A 68 0.72 -5.26 7.79
CA ILE A 68 0.13 -3.93 7.93
C ILE A 68 -1.28 -3.98 8.56
N VAL A 69 -2.06 -5.05 8.32
CA VAL A 69 -3.44 -5.21 8.83
C VAL A 69 -3.58 -4.85 10.33
N PRO A 70 -2.76 -5.36 11.26
CA PRO A 70 -2.91 -5.06 12.70
C PRO A 70 -2.75 -3.59 13.06
N VAL A 71 -2.00 -2.83 12.25
CA VAL A 71 -1.75 -1.40 12.48
C VAL A 71 -2.89 -0.58 11.90
N VAL A 72 -3.25 -0.85 10.64
CA VAL A 72 -4.27 -0.06 9.93
C VAL A 72 -5.67 -0.32 10.48
N ALA A 73 -6.03 -1.57 10.77
CA ALA A 73 -7.34 -1.89 11.32
C ALA A 73 -7.58 -1.16 12.66
N ARG A 74 -6.57 -1.14 13.55
CA ARG A 74 -6.65 -0.39 14.81
C ARG A 74 -6.76 1.11 14.59
N TYR A 75 -6.02 1.65 13.63
CA TYR A 75 -6.03 3.07 13.32
C TYR A 75 -7.40 3.52 12.78
N LEU A 76 -7.95 2.79 11.81
CA LEU A 76 -9.26 3.10 11.21
C LEU A 76 -10.38 2.98 12.24
N ALA A 77 -10.38 1.93 13.07
CA ALA A 77 -11.35 1.78 14.15
C ALA A 77 -11.33 2.97 15.12
N GLY A 78 -10.14 3.49 15.45
CA GLY A 78 -10.00 4.67 16.30
C GLY A 78 -10.54 5.96 15.65
N ILE A 79 -10.39 6.10 14.33
CA ILE A 79 -10.99 7.22 13.60
C ILE A 79 -12.52 7.10 13.62
N GLU A 80 -13.06 5.92 13.29
CA GLU A 80 -14.51 5.68 13.28
C GLU A 80 -15.15 5.95 14.64
N GLU A 81 -14.52 5.48 15.73
CA GLU A 81 -14.98 5.79 17.09
C GLU A 81 -14.93 7.30 17.37
N GLY A 82 -13.88 7.98 16.93
CA GLY A 82 -13.75 9.44 17.04
C GLY A 82 -14.88 10.19 16.31
N LEU A 83 -15.17 9.80 15.07
CA LEU A 83 -16.23 10.38 14.25
C LEU A 83 -17.61 10.12 14.86
N SER A 84 -17.86 8.89 15.30
CA SER A 84 -19.12 8.51 15.97
C SER A 84 -19.35 9.32 17.25
N ARG A 85 -18.33 9.47 18.11
CA ARG A 85 -18.42 10.31 19.32
C ARG A 85 -18.67 11.79 19.01
N ALA A 86 -18.22 12.26 17.84
CA ALA A 86 -18.50 13.62 17.36
C ALA A 86 -19.90 13.77 16.73
N GLY A 87 -20.69 12.70 16.65
CA GLY A 87 -22.03 12.71 16.04
C GLY A 87 -22.01 12.72 14.51
N LEU A 88 -20.89 12.32 13.88
CA LEU A 88 -20.78 12.22 12.43
C LEU A 88 -21.22 10.83 11.96
N GLU A 89 -22.28 10.80 11.15
CA GLU A 89 -22.85 9.57 10.58
C GLU A 89 -22.41 9.29 9.13
N ALA A 90 -21.55 10.15 8.58
CA ALA A 90 -21.05 10.00 7.21
C ALA A 90 -20.11 8.79 7.07
N GLU A 91 -20.19 8.10 5.93
CA GLU A 91 -19.28 7.01 5.61
C GLU A 91 -17.84 7.52 5.48
N LEU A 92 -16.92 6.90 6.22
CA LEU A 92 -15.50 7.18 6.10
C LEU A 92 -14.91 6.45 4.90
N LEU A 93 -14.38 7.22 3.95
CA LEU A 93 -13.69 6.71 2.78
C LEU A 93 -12.18 6.94 2.90
N VAL A 94 -11.40 5.91 2.54
CA VAL A 94 -9.95 5.88 2.62
C VAL A 94 -9.36 5.94 1.22
N MET A 95 -8.40 6.83 0.97
CA MET A 95 -7.71 6.93 -0.32
C MET A 95 -6.92 5.66 -0.64
N GLN A 96 -6.96 5.24 -1.90
CA GLN A 96 -6.17 4.12 -2.44
C GLN A 96 -5.02 4.60 -3.31
N SER A 97 -4.02 3.73 -3.46
CA SER A 97 -2.85 3.92 -4.30
C SER A 97 -3.17 4.23 -5.76
N ASN A 98 -4.31 3.76 -6.28
CA ASN A 98 -4.71 3.93 -7.68
C ASN A 98 -5.47 5.23 -7.96
N GLY A 99 -5.63 6.10 -6.95
CA GLY A 99 -6.40 7.34 -7.04
C GLY A 99 -7.91 7.20 -6.79
N GLY A 100 -8.38 6.00 -6.45
CA GLY A 100 -9.75 5.74 -5.99
C GLY A 100 -9.87 5.79 -4.46
N VAL A 101 -11.03 5.40 -3.95
CA VAL A 101 -11.32 5.35 -2.51
C VAL A 101 -11.91 4.00 -2.10
N LEU A 102 -11.73 3.63 -0.84
CA LEU A 102 -11.97 2.32 -0.24
C LEU A 102 -12.83 2.53 1.01
N THR A 103 -13.74 1.61 1.33
CA THR A 103 -14.40 1.66 2.66
C THR A 103 -13.40 1.33 3.76
N THR A 104 -13.69 1.70 5.00
CA THR A 104 -12.85 1.35 6.16
C THR A 104 -12.70 -0.16 6.32
N GLU A 105 -13.76 -0.93 6.11
CA GLU A 105 -13.73 -2.40 6.14
C GLU A 105 -12.74 -2.98 5.11
N GLN A 106 -12.81 -2.47 3.88
CA GLN A 106 -11.91 -2.90 2.82
C GLN A 106 -10.46 -2.47 3.10
N ALA A 107 -10.24 -1.25 3.59
CA ALA A 107 -8.91 -0.75 3.94
C ALA A 107 -8.30 -1.47 5.14
N ALA A 108 -9.12 -1.86 6.13
CA ALA A 108 -8.68 -2.62 7.30
C ALA A 108 -8.28 -4.05 6.93
N SER A 109 -8.99 -4.69 5.99
CA SER A 109 -8.71 -6.06 5.56
C SER A 109 -7.61 -6.15 4.49
N LYS A 110 -7.51 -5.15 3.61
CA LYS A 110 -6.55 -5.10 2.49
C LYS A 110 -5.76 -3.79 2.45
N PRO A 111 -5.04 -3.41 3.51
CA PRO A 111 -4.28 -2.16 3.55
C PRO A 111 -3.16 -2.07 2.50
N VAL A 112 -2.75 -3.16 1.87
CA VAL A 112 -1.75 -3.10 0.78
C VAL A 112 -2.18 -2.20 -0.40
N PHE A 113 -3.48 -1.93 -0.57
CA PHE A 113 -4.02 -0.99 -1.56
C PHE A 113 -3.97 0.49 -1.14
N MET A 114 -3.46 0.78 0.06
CA MET A 114 -3.30 2.16 0.57
C MET A 114 -1.85 2.64 0.56
N VAL A 115 -0.90 1.79 0.15
CA VAL A 115 0.52 2.14 0.07
C VAL A 115 0.68 3.30 -0.92
N GLU A 116 1.31 4.41 -0.52
CA GLU A 116 1.39 5.63 -1.33
C GLU A 116 0.05 6.31 -1.67
N SER A 117 -1.00 6.11 -0.87
CA SER A 117 -2.32 6.74 -1.11
C SER A 117 -2.29 8.27 -1.05
N GLY A 118 -1.48 8.87 -0.17
CA GLY A 118 -1.38 10.32 -0.02
C GLY A 118 -0.86 11.03 -1.28
N PRO A 119 0.33 10.66 -1.77
CA PRO A 119 0.86 11.20 -3.03
C PRO A 119 -0.04 10.91 -4.23
N ALA A 120 -0.68 9.73 -4.28
CA ALA A 120 -1.68 9.42 -5.30
C ALA A 120 -2.84 10.43 -5.30
N ALA A 121 -3.34 10.83 -4.13
CA ALA A 121 -4.34 11.90 -4.01
C ALA A 121 -3.84 13.22 -4.58
N GLY A 122 -2.57 13.54 -4.35
CA GLY A 122 -1.91 14.73 -4.91
C GLY A 122 -1.94 14.74 -6.44
N VAL A 123 -1.63 13.61 -7.09
CA VAL A 123 -1.70 13.49 -8.56
C VAL A 123 -3.13 13.62 -9.05
N VAL A 124 -4.10 12.97 -8.40
CA VAL A 124 -5.53 13.06 -8.75
C VAL A 124 -6.02 14.50 -8.66
N SER A 125 -5.66 15.21 -7.59
CA SER A 125 -6.00 16.62 -7.38
C SER A 125 -5.36 17.52 -8.45
N ALA A 126 -4.07 17.33 -8.73
CA ALA A 126 -3.36 18.06 -9.77
C ALA A 126 -4.00 17.87 -11.15
N ASN A 127 -4.35 16.63 -11.51
CA ASN A 127 -5.06 16.32 -12.76
C ASN A 127 -6.43 17.01 -12.82
N PHE A 128 -7.20 16.99 -11.73
CA PHE A 128 -8.50 17.66 -11.67
C PHE A 128 -8.37 19.17 -11.89
N ILE A 129 -7.43 19.83 -11.23
CA ILE A 129 -7.19 21.27 -11.37
C ILE A 129 -6.69 21.59 -12.80
N ALA A 130 -5.73 20.84 -13.31
CA ALA A 130 -5.17 21.05 -14.64
C ALA A 130 -6.20 20.90 -15.75
N GLY A 131 -7.08 19.89 -15.66
CA GLY A 131 -8.19 19.72 -16.61
C GLY A 131 -9.13 20.94 -16.63
N ARG A 132 -9.34 21.60 -15.49
CA ARG A 132 -10.12 22.86 -15.40
C ARG A 132 -9.38 24.06 -15.99
N LEU A 133 -8.05 24.02 -16.01
CA LEU A 133 -7.20 25.04 -16.61
C LEU A 133 -6.92 24.78 -18.11
N GLY A 134 -7.40 23.67 -18.67
CA GLY A 134 -7.18 23.31 -20.07
C GLY A 134 -5.82 22.65 -20.33
N HIS A 135 -5.18 22.08 -19.30
CA HIS A 135 -3.92 21.35 -19.42
C HIS A 135 -4.18 19.84 -19.29
N ALA A 136 -3.86 19.09 -20.34
CA ALA A 136 -3.97 17.63 -20.35
C ALA A 136 -2.70 16.93 -19.83
N ASP A 137 -1.54 17.58 -19.98
CA ASP A 137 -0.25 17.03 -19.59
C ASP A 137 0.34 17.84 -18.44
N LEU A 138 0.80 17.16 -17.38
CA LEU A 138 1.47 17.80 -16.26
C LEU A 138 2.40 16.85 -15.52
N ILE A 139 3.34 17.47 -14.80
CA ILE A 139 4.10 16.82 -13.75
C ILE A 139 3.62 17.40 -12.42
N SER A 140 3.09 16.54 -11.56
CA SER A 140 2.82 16.86 -10.16
C SER A 140 4.11 16.69 -9.38
N PHE A 141 4.37 17.58 -8.42
CA PHE A 141 5.54 17.51 -7.56
C PHE A 141 5.13 17.88 -6.13
N ASP A 142 5.40 16.96 -5.20
CA ASP A 142 5.12 17.11 -3.77
C ASP A 142 6.39 16.85 -2.98
N MET A 143 6.82 17.82 -2.18
CA MET A 143 8.02 17.71 -1.35
C MET A 143 7.65 18.00 0.10
N GLY A 144 7.84 16.98 0.94
CA GLY A 144 7.71 17.09 2.38
C GLY A 144 9.06 17.30 3.08
N GLY A 145 9.08 17.05 4.39
CA GLY A 145 10.31 17.11 5.19
C GLY A 145 11.32 16.00 4.85
N THR A 146 10.87 14.85 4.37
CA THR A 146 11.74 13.67 4.21
C THR A 146 11.93 13.25 2.75
N THR A 147 10.88 13.38 1.94
CA THR A 147 10.84 12.83 0.59
C THR A 147 10.23 13.82 -0.38
N ALA A 148 10.60 13.67 -1.65
CA ALA A 148 10.02 14.37 -2.78
C ALA A 148 9.47 13.33 -3.75
N LYS A 149 8.27 13.58 -4.25
CA LYS A 149 7.55 12.68 -5.14
C LYS A 149 7.06 13.44 -6.36
N ALA A 150 7.15 12.79 -7.50
CA ALA A 150 6.64 13.34 -8.76
C ALA A 150 5.76 12.32 -9.47
N GLY A 151 4.63 12.78 -10.01
CA GLY A 151 3.70 11.98 -10.80
C GLY A 151 3.47 12.60 -12.16
N LEU A 152 3.43 11.76 -13.21
CA LEU A 152 3.18 12.17 -14.58
C LEU A 152 1.72 11.90 -14.97
N VAL A 153 1.06 12.91 -15.52
CA VAL A 153 -0.24 12.80 -16.17
C VAL A 153 -0.04 13.14 -17.64
N LEU A 154 -0.55 12.28 -18.52
CA LEU A 154 -0.56 12.48 -19.97
C LEU A 154 -1.98 12.31 -20.48
N ASP A 155 -2.39 13.13 -21.43
CA ASP A 155 -3.73 13.08 -22.05
C ASP A 155 -4.87 13.13 -20.99
N GLY A 156 -4.66 13.87 -19.89
CA GLY A 156 -5.60 14.00 -18.77
C GLY A 156 -5.73 12.74 -17.91
N ARG A 157 -4.79 11.80 -18.01
CA ARG A 157 -4.84 10.50 -17.33
C ARG A 157 -3.58 10.25 -16.51
N PRO A 158 -3.70 10.09 -15.17
CA PRO A 158 -2.60 9.59 -14.35
C PRO A 158 -2.24 8.17 -14.80
N ARG A 159 -0.95 7.90 -14.95
CA ARG A 159 -0.48 6.55 -15.26
C ARG A 159 -0.63 5.67 -14.03
N VAL A 160 -1.10 4.43 -14.21
CA VAL A 160 -1.21 3.43 -13.14
C VAL A 160 -0.33 2.22 -13.50
N THR A 161 0.42 1.71 -12.54
CA THR A 161 1.29 0.55 -12.65
C THR A 161 0.92 -0.50 -11.59
N LYS A 162 1.29 -1.76 -11.84
CA LYS A 162 1.26 -2.85 -10.83
C LYS A 162 2.66 -3.24 -10.37
N GLU A 163 3.67 -2.46 -10.72
CA GLU A 163 5.06 -2.70 -10.38
C GLU A 163 5.47 -1.66 -9.35
N TYR A 164 5.37 -2.03 -8.08
CA TYR A 164 5.74 -1.17 -6.96
C TYR A 164 6.52 -2.00 -5.93
N GLU A 165 7.53 -1.40 -5.29
CA GLU A 165 8.34 -2.03 -4.26
C GLU A 165 8.29 -1.25 -2.96
N VAL A 166 7.91 -1.90 -1.87
CA VAL A 166 7.89 -1.30 -0.54
C VAL A 166 9.28 -1.43 0.11
N GLY A 167 9.76 -0.35 0.73
CA GLY A 167 11.04 -0.34 1.45
C GLY A 167 12.27 -0.17 0.55
N ALA A 168 12.08 0.20 -0.71
CA ALA A 168 13.17 0.62 -1.60
C ALA A 168 13.71 2.00 -1.19
N GLN A 169 15.03 2.24 -1.36
CA GLN A 169 15.65 3.55 -1.10
C GLN A 169 15.30 4.61 -2.17
N ALA A 170 14.93 4.15 -3.36
CA ALA A 170 14.45 4.97 -4.44
C ALA A 170 13.45 4.14 -5.25
N GLN A 171 12.38 4.79 -5.70
CA GLN A 171 11.41 4.18 -6.60
C GLN A 171 11.68 4.70 -8.01
N PRO A 172 12.42 3.95 -8.83
CA PRO A 172 12.62 4.39 -10.20
C PRO A 172 11.33 4.14 -10.99
N GLY A 173 11.03 5.01 -11.96
CA GLY A 173 9.81 4.91 -12.77
C GLY A 173 9.73 3.59 -13.55
N GLN A 174 8.55 3.28 -14.09
CA GLN A 174 8.28 2.03 -14.79
C GLN A 174 9.34 1.71 -15.88
N GLY A 175 9.94 0.50 -15.81
CA GLY A 175 10.95 0.02 -16.77
C GLY A 175 12.41 0.17 -16.34
N MET A 176 12.68 0.69 -15.14
CA MET A 176 14.02 0.80 -14.57
C MET A 176 14.34 -0.36 -13.60
N THR A 177 15.62 -0.56 -13.28
CA THR A 177 16.09 -1.66 -12.44
C THR A 177 15.44 -1.62 -11.06
N ARG A 178 14.85 -2.74 -10.66
CA ARG A 178 14.25 -2.93 -9.34
C ARG A 178 15.24 -2.61 -8.22
N ALA A 179 14.74 -1.92 -7.20
CA ALA A 179 15.49 -1.62 -6.01
C ALA A 179 15.40 -2.81 -5.04
N ALA A 180 16.16 -2.78 -3.95
CA ALA A 180 16.22 -3.87 -2.98
C ALA A 180 14.94 -4.03 -2.10
N GLY A 181 13.77 -3.56 -2.58
CA GLY A 181 12.51 -3.57 -1.84
C GLY A 181 11.70 -4.86 -2.01
N TYR A 182 10.54 -4.91 -1.35
CA TYR A 182 9.59 -6.01 -1.46
C TYR A 182 8.51 -5.70 -2.48
N PRO A 183 8.36 -6.48 -3.57
CA PRO A 183 7.42 -6.15 -4.61
C PRO A 183 5.97 -6.39 -4.16
N ILE A 184 5.08 -5.49 -4.51
CA ILE A 184 3.64 -5.63 -4.34
C ILE A 184 2.94 -5.55 -5.71
N ARG A 185 1.83 -6.29 -5.84
CA ARG A 185 0.99 -6.35 -7.06
C ARG A 185 -0.37 -5.69 -6.82
N THR A 186 -0.34 -4.44 -6.41
CA THR A 186 -1.52 -3.58 -6.34
C THR A 186 -1.45 -2.50 -7.41
N PRO A 187 -2.58 -2.05 -7.97
CA PRO A 187 -2.57 -0.87 -8.84
C PRO A 187 -2.18 0.37 -8.03
N VAL A 188 -1.13 1.08 -8.46
CA VAL A 188 -0.60 2.30 -7.86
C VAL A 188 -0.44 3.34 -8.96
N ILE A 189 -0.75 4.62 -8.70
CA ILE A 189 -0.36 5.73 -9.57
C ILE A 189 1.17 5.70 -9.71
N ASP A 190 1.66 5.79 -10.93
CA ASP A 190 3.09 5.76 -11.25
C ASP A 190 3.75 7.03 -10.71
N LEU A 191 4.46 6.85 -9.59
CA LEU A 191 5.13 7.90 -8.83
C LEU A 191 6.63 7.61 -8.83
N VAL A 192 7.41 8.66 -9.07
CA VAL A 192 8.86 8.64 -8.83
C VAL A 192 9.11 9.25 -7.47
N GLU A 193 9.93 8.59 -6.66
CA GLU A 193 10.27 9.04 -5.32
C GLU A 193 11.78 9.16 -5.14
N VAL A 194 12.19 10.25 -4.48
CA VAL A 194 13.54 10.45 -3.96
C VAL A 194 13.47 10.69 -2.46
N GLY A 195 14.36 10.04 -1.71
CA GLY A 195 14.54 10.21 -0.26
C GLY A 195 15.19 11.53 0.14
N ALA A 196 14.81 12.63 -0.51
CA ALA A 196 15.27 13.98 -0.21
C ALA A 196 14.07 14.91 -0.02
N GLY A 197 14.10 15.72 1.03
CA GLY A 197 13.06 16.70 1.35
C GLY A 197 13.63 17.88 2.14
N GLY A 198 12.76 18.72 2.70
CA GLY A 198 13.18 19.95 3.39
C GLY A 198 13.99 19.74 4.68
N GLY A 199 13.92 18.54 5.27
CA GLY A 199 14.65 18.13 6.47
C GLY A 199 15.85 17.22 6.19
N SER A 200 16.20 17.01 4.93
CA SER A 200 17.41 16.27 4.58
C SER A 200 18.64 16.99 5.11
N LEU A 201 19.53 16.23 5.75
CA LEU A 201 20.78 16.76 6.28
C LEU A 201 21.76 16.95 5.13
N ALA A 202 22.25 18.18 4.97
CA ALA A 202 23.34 18.47 4.05
C ALA A 202 24.68 18.39 4.79
N TRP A 203 25.66 17.69 4.23
CA TRP A 203 27.02 17.64 4.79
C TRP A 203 28.08 17.59 3.70
N VAL A 204 29.31 17.94 4.08
CA VAL A 204 30.48 17.81 3.20
C VAL A 204 31.14 16.47 3.47
N ASP A 205 31.28 15.64 2.43
CA ASP A 205 31.95 14.35 2.53
C ASP A 205 33.48 14.48 2.63
N ALA A 206 34.17 13.36 2.89
CA ALA A 206 35.62 13.34 3.02
C ALA A 206 36.39 13.76 1.75
N GLY A 207 35.72 13.76 0.58
CA GLY A 207 36.26 14.22 -0.69
C GLY A 207 35.98 15.69 -0.99
N GLY A 208 35.32 16.42 -0.09
CA GLY A 208 34.93 17.82 -0.28
C GLY A 208 33.63 18.02 -1.06
N GLY A 209 32.87 16.96 -1.36
CA GLY A 209 31.58 17.04 -2.04
C GLY A 209 30.43 17.34 -1.09
N LEU A 210 29.47 18.18 -1.50
CA LEU A 210 28.21 18.37 -0.78
C LEU A 210 27.27 17.18 -1.04
N ARG A 211 26.72 16.60 0.03
CA ARG A 211 25.75 15.51 0.04
C ARG A 211 24.45 15.97 0.66
#